data_AF-A0A2S2PIW0-F1
#
_entry.id   AF-A0A2S2PIW0-F1
#
_cell.length_a   1.000
_cell.length_b   1.000
_cell.length_c   1.000
_cell.angle_alpha   90.00
_cell.angle_beta   90.00
_cell.angle_gamma   90.00
#
_symmetry.space_group_name_H-M   'P 1'
#
loop_
_entity.id
_entity.type
_entity.pdbx_description
1 polymer ?
#
loop_
_entity_poly.entity_id
_entity_poly.type
_entity_poly.pdbx_seq_one_letter_code
_entity_poly.pdbx_strand_id
1 'polypeptide(L)'
;MIEDNYISPELVEIVIYYASGYLCRRLLKSTKCEVCLSSFLTNLDNSDLAVAELVNMKTQGYLLNCNLYLYKLFLNAEFYFVKNVILSDCYERTLTDIITNVNLNFPCDKHKSSVMASCLHYYIRMRMRQYEREQNRSSKKISRNKKKESKLCVT
;
A
#
# COMPACT_ATOMS: atom_id res chain seq x y z
N MET A 1 -22.18 -20.50 -0.43
CA MET A 1 -22.08 -19.30 0.44
C MET A 1 -20.62 -18.93 0.47
N ILE A 2 -20.27 -17.81 -0.15
CA ILE A 2 -18.88 -17.35 -0.26
C ILE A 2 -18.49 -16.90 1.15
N GLU A 3 -17.42 -17.50 1.69
CA GLU A 3 -16.77 -17.03 2.91
C GLU A 3 -16.38 -15.57 2.70
N ASP A 4 -17.14 -14.65 3.25
CA ASP A 4 -16.68 -13.30 3.51
C ASP A 4 -15.48 -13.44 4.45
N ASN A 5 -14.29 -13.43 3.86
CA ASN A 5 -13.05 -13.27 4.59
C ASN A 5 -13.14 -11.88 5.23
N TYR A 6 -13.66 -11.80 6.45
CA TYR A 6 -13.79 -10.56 7.22
C TYR A 6 -12.38 -10.05 7.50
N ILE A 7 -11.86 -9.23 6.58
CA ILE A 7 -10.61 -8.52 6.76
C ILE A 7 -10.95 -7.37 7.69
N SER A 8 -10.53 -7.48 8.95
CA SER A 8 -10.78 -6.43 9.93
C SER A 8 -10.03 -5.15 9.52
N PRO A 9 -10.56 -3.95 9.84
CA PRO A 9 -9.89 -2.68 9.53
C PRO A 9 -8.44 -2.63 10.05
N GLU A 10 -8.18 -3.21 11.22
CA GLU A 10 -6.86 -3.28 11.83
C GLU A 10 -5.87 -4.09 10.97
N LEU A 11 -6.34 -5.17 10.32
CA LEU A 11 -5.50 -5.97 9.44
C LEU A 11 -5.09 -5.18 8.18
N VAL A 12 -6.01 -4.38 7.64
CA VAL A 12 -5.73 -3.49 6.50
C VAL A 12 -4.65 -2.48 6.88
N GLU A 13 -4.79 -1.84 8.04
CA GLU A 13 -3.82 -0.88 8.57
C GLU A 13 -2.42 -1.51 8.77
N ILE A 14 -2.35 -2.71 9.35
CA ILE A 14 -1.10 -3.47 9.53
C ILE A 14 -0.43 -3.76 8.19
N VAL A 15 -1.19 -4.19 7.19
CA VAL A 15 -0.65 -4.50 5.86
C VAL A 15 -0.14 -3.23 5.17
N ILE A 16 -0.84 -2.12 5.29
CA ILE A 16 -0.42 -0.83 4.72
C ILE A 16 0.83 -0.32 5.43
N TYR A 17 0.91 -0.43 6.75
CA TYR A 17 2.11 -0.06 7.52
C TYR A 17 3.31 -0.93 7.16
N TYR A 18 3.09 -2.23 6.96
CA TYR A 18 4.15 -3.11 6.46
C TYR A 18 4.63 -2.68 5.05
N ALA A 19 3.69 -2.38 4.16
CA ALA A 19 4.00 -1.94 2.80
C ALA A 19 4.70 -0.57 2.77
N SER A 20 4.35 0.35 3.67
CA SER A 20 4.99 1.66 3.78
C SER A 20 6.47 1.52 4.16
N GLY A 21 6.80 0.66 5.12
CA GLY A 21 8.20 0.36 5.48
C GLY A 21 9.01 -0.22 4.30
N TYR A 22 8.39 -1.09 3.49
CA TYR A 22 9.01 -1.59 2.26
C TYR A 22 9.26 -0.46 1.24
N LEU A 23 8.30 0.45 1.05
CA LEU A 23 8.42 1.57 0.13
C LEU A 23 9.46 2.60 0.61
N CYS A 24 9.58 2.83 1.91
CA CYS A 24 10.61 3.70 2.48
C CYS A 24 12.02 3.26 2.07
N ARG A 25 12.32 1.95 2.00
CA ARG A 25 13.61 1.45 1.49
C ARG A 25 13.92 1.91 0.07
N ARG A 26 12.89 2.08 -0.76
CA ARG A 26 13.03 2.58 -2.13
C ARG A 26 13.13 4.09 -2.16
N LEU A 27 12.34 4.81 -1.37
CA LEU A 27 12.35 6.27 -1.28
C LEU A 27 13.67 6.82 -0.75
N LEU A 28 14.30 6.14 0.21
CA LEU A 28 15.62 6.51 0.71
C LEU A 28 16.70 6.48 -0.39
N LYS A 29 16.51 5.70 -1.45
CA LYS A 29 17.42 5.64 -2.59
C LYS A 29 17.11 6.67 -3.68
N SER A 30 15.95 7.33 -3.63
CA SER A 30 15.51 8.26 -4.68
C SER A 30 15.95 9.70 -4.45
N THR A 31 16.54 10.03 -3.30
CA THR A 31 16.99 11.40 -2.98
C THR A 31 18.26 11.38 -2.15
N LYS A 32 19.04 12.45 -2.24
CA LYS A 32 20.21 12.72 -1.38
C LYS A 32 19.94 13.87 -0.39
N CYS A 33 18.75 14.46 -0.42
CA CYS A 33 18.40 15.57 0.46
C CYS A 33 18.19 15.08 1.88
N GLU A 34 19.02 15.54 2.81
CA GLU A 34 18.99 15.13 4.22
C GLU A 34 17.62 15.36 4.86
N VAL A 35 16.98 16.51 4.61
CA VAL A 35 15.61 16.80 5.10
C VAL A 35 14.60 15.78 4.57
N CYS A 36 14.72 15.35 3.32
CA CYS A 36 13.81 14.33 2.78
C CYS A 36 14.06 12.98 3.44
N LEU A 37 15.34 12.59 3.60
CA LEU A 37 15.73 11.32 4.20
C LEU A 37 15.26 11.20 5.65
N SER A 38 15.46 12.23 6.46
CA SER A 38 15.02 12.28 7.86
C SER A 38 13.50 12.31 8.01
N SER A 39 12.77 12.66 6.95
CA SER A 39 11.31 12.73 6.95
C SER A 39 10.62 11.43 6.52
N PHE A 40 11.36 10.49 5.92
CA PHE A 40 10.79 9.21 5.48
C PHE A 40 10.65 8.20 6.60
N LEU A 41 11.56 8.25 7.57
CA LEU A 41 11.60 7.36 8.71
C LEU A 41 11.26 8.11 9.97
N THR A 42 10.70 7.40 10.93
CA THR A 42 10.51 7.91 12.29
C THR A 42 11.81 7.70 13.08
N ASN A 43 12.26 8.75 13.80
CA ASN A 43 13.37 8.67 14.77
C ASN A 43 12.88 8.38 16.20
N LEU A 44 11.56 8.42 16.43
CA LEU A 44 10.91 8.22 17.71
C LEU A 44 10.63 6.74 17.96
N ASP A 45 10.69 6.33 19.22
CA ASP A 45 10.25 5.03 19.67
C ASP A 45 8.84 4.75 19.15
N ASN A 46 8.63 3.57 18.56
CA ASN A 46 7.38 3.16 17.92
C ASN A 46 6.21 2.97 18.92
N SER A 47 6.34 3.49 20.14
CA SER A 47 5.47 3.26 21.29
C SER A 47 4.04 3.78 21.10
N ASP A 48 3.84 4.78 20.24
CA ASP A 48 2.56 5.50 20.19
C ASP A 48 1.58 4.95 19.14
N LEU A 49 2.01 3.97 18.33
CA LEU A 49 1.15 3.33 17.32
C LEU A 49 1.14 1.81 17.52
N ALA A 50 0.01 1.29 18.01
CA ALA A 50 -0.22 -0.16 18.17
C ALA A 50 0.08 -0.96 16.88
N VAL A 51 -0.19 -0.37 15.71
CA VAL A 51 0.13 -0.97 14.41
C VAL A 51 1.64 -1.16 14.20
N ALA A 52 2.45 -0.21 14.66
CA ALA A 52 3.91 -0.30 14.54
C ALA A 52 4.48 -1.38 15.47
N GLU A 53 3.94 -1.52 16.68
CA GLU A 53 4.30 -2.60 17.62
C GLU A 53 4.00 -3.98 17.01
N LEU A 54 2.79 -4.18 16.48
CA LEU A 54 2.40 -5.44 15.84
C LEU A 54 3.29 -5.81 14.64
N VAL A 55 3.64 -4.83 13.81
CA VAL A 55 4.55 -5.04 12.68
C VAL A 55 5.96 -5.36 13.18
N ASN A 56 6.45 -4.70 14.23
CA ASN A 56 7.75 -5.00 14.83
C ASN A 56 7.80 -6.42 15.41
N MET A 57 6.75 -6.86 16.13
CA MET A 57 6.64 -8.23 16.62
C MET A 57 6.75 -9.26 15.48
N LYS A 58 6.09 -8.99 14.35
CA LYS A 58 6.07 -9.90 13.19
C LYS A 58 7.39 -9.89 12.40
N THR A 59 8.05 -8.74 12.32
CA THR A 59 9.24 -8.53 11.50
C THR A 59 10.56 -8.60 12.27
N GLN A 60 10.49 -8.79 13.60
CA GLN A 60 11.65 -8.81 14.49
C GLN A 60 12.56 -7.58 14.34
N GLY A 61 11.97 -6.42 14.03
CA GLY A 61 12.70 -5.16 13.84
C GLY A 61 13.44 -5.01 12.51
N TYR A 62 13.35 -5.97 11.58
CA TYR A 62 14.02 -5.87 10.29
C TYR A 62 13.31 -4.95 9.28
N LEU A 63 12.08 -4.50 9.56
CA LEU A 63 11.38 -3.55 8.69
C LEU A 63 11.67 -2.11 9.12
N LEU A 64 11.79 -1.20 8.15
CA LEU A 64 11.91 0.22 8.44
C LEU A 64 10.57 0.78 8.93
N ASN A 65 10.62 1.61 9.98
CA ASN A 65 9.44 2.28 10.50
C ASN A 65 9.18 3.56 9.72
N CYS A 66 8.13 3.52 8.91
CA CYS A 66 7.67 4.66 8.14
C CYS A 66 7.21 5.78 9.07
N ASN A 67 7.58 7.02 8.74
CA ASN A 67 7.04 8.19 9.43
C ASN A 67 5.50 8.21 9.33
N LEU A 68 4.82 8.65 10.41
CA LEU A 68 3.36 8.72 10.51
C LEU A 68 2.71 9.54 9.38
N TYR A 69 3.33 10.63 8.93
CA TYR A 69 2.85 11.42 7.81
C TYR A 69 2.78 10.59 6.51
N LEU A 70 3.84 9.88 6.18
CA LEU A 70 3.87 9.01 5.00
C LEU A 70 2.91 7.83 5.14
N TYR A 71 2.79 7.27 6.34
CA TYR A 71 1.81 6.22 6.60
C TYR A 71 0.38 6.72 6.34
N LYS A 72 0.02 7.91 6.85
CA LYS A 72 -1.27 8.55 6.58
C LYS A 72 -1.47 8.84 5.08
N LEU A 73 -0.43 9.26 4.37
CA LEU A 73 -0.50 9.42 2.91
C LEU A 73 -0.86 8.10 2.22
N PHE A 74 -0.25 6.99 2.63
CA PHE A 74 -0.53 5.68 2.05
C PHE A 74 -1.90 5.13 2.45
N LEU A 75 -2.41 5.44 3.64
CA LEU A 75 -3.80 5.13 4.01
C LEU A 75 -4.80 5.84 3.10
N ASN A 76 -4.59 7.13 2.85
CA ASN A 76 -5.42 7.88 1.89
C ASN A 76 -5.29 7.31 0.48
N ALA A 77 -4.07 6.94 0.08
CA ALA A 77 -3.84 6.33 -1.21
C ALA A 77 -4.57 4.99 -1.37
N GLU A 78 -4.61 4.14 -0.34
CA GLU A 78 -5.38 2.89 -0.38
C GLU A 78 -6.88 3.16 -0.49
N PHE A 79 -7.38 4.11 0.30
CA PHE A 79 -8.80 4.46 0.29
C PHE A 79 -9.28 4.86 -1.12
N TYR A 80 -8.54 5.74 -1.80
CA TYR A 80 -8.87 6.13 -3.18
C TYR A 80 -8.55 5.03 -4.19
N PHE A 81 -7.50 4.24 -3.98
CA PHE A 81 -7.19 3.11 -4.85
C PHE A 81 -8.34 2.10 -4.89
N VAL A 82 -8.86 1.69 -3.73
CA VAL A 82 -9.97 0.72 -3.63
C VAL A 82 -11.22 1.21 -4.36
N LYS A 83 -11.50 2.52 -4.32
CA LYS A 83 -12.62 3.14 -5.05
C LYS A 83 -12.42 3.08 -6.57
N ASN A 84 -11.19 3.23 -7.03
CA ASN A 84 -10.86 3.41 -8.44
C ASN A 84 -10.34 2.13 -9.12
N VAL A 85 -10.04 1.05 -8.39
CA VAL A 85 -9.31 -0.13 -8.90
C VAL A 85 -9.99 -0.86 -10.05
N ILE A 86 -11.31 -0.76 -10.17
CA ILE A 86 -12.11 -1.40 -11.22
C ILE A 86 -12.10 -0.56 -12.52
N LEU A 87 -11.72 0.71 -12.43
CA LEU A 87 -11.72 1.65 -13.55
C LEU A 87 -10.44 1.50 -14.38
N SER A 88 -10.54 1.68 -15.70
CA SER A 88 -9.42 1.55 -16.62
C SER A 88 -8.31 2.59 -16.40
N ASP A 89 -8.68 3.76 -15.90
CA ASP A 89 -7.83 4.91 -15.55
C ASP A 89 -7.59 5.00 -14.03
N CYS A 90 -7.54 3.84 -13.36
CA CYS A 90 -7.37 3.72 -11.90
C CYS A 90 -6.20 4.58 -11.39
N TYR A 91 -5.06 4.57 -12.09
CA TYR A 91 -3.87 5.29 -11.65
C TYR A 91 -4.11 6.81 -11.60
N GLU A 92 -4.58 7.37 -12.71
CA GLU A 92 -4.82 8.80 -12.89
C GLU A 92 -5.92 9.30 -11.95
N ARG A 93 -7.01 8.53 -11.80
CA ARG A 93 -8.09 8.87 -10.88
C ARG A 93 -7.65 8.86 -9.44
N THR A 94 -6.95 7.80 -9.02
CA THR A 94 -6.44 7.70 -7.65
C THR A 94 -5.51 8.87 -7.33
N LEU A 95 -4.62 9.21 -8.25
CA LEU A 95 -3.71 10.35 -8.08
C LEU A 95 -4.48 11.68 -8.00
N THR A 96 -5.45 11.89 -8.89
CA THR A 96 -6.29 13.09 -8.93
C THR A 96 -7.07 13.26 -7.63
N ASP A 97 -7.75 12.20 -7.18
CA ASP A 97 -8.54 12.23 -5.96
C ASP A 97 -7.68 12.58 -4.73
N ILE A 98 -6.46 12.04 -4.64
CA ILE A 98 -5.55 12.38 -3.54
C ILE A 98 -5.13 13.85 -3.61
N ILE A 99 -4.73 14.34 -4.78
CA ILE A 99 -4.29 15.74 -4.95
C ILE A 99 -5.41 16.71 -4.63
N THR A 100 -6.64 16.40 -5.00
CA THR A 100 -7.81 17.27 -4.79
C THR A 100 -8.33 17.23 -3.36
N ASN A 101 -8.30 16.07 -2.70
CA ASN A 101 -9.02 15.86 -1.43
C ASN A 101 -8.11 15.70 -0.20
N VAL A 102 -6.80 15.55 -0.37
CA VAL A 102 -5.86 15.34 0.75
C VAL A 102 -4.93 16.52 0.88
N ASN A 103 -4.79 17.04 2.11
CA ASN A 103 -3.81 18.08 2.41
C ASN A 103 -2.39 17.48 2.45
N LEU A 104 -1.65 17.62 1.36
CA LEU A 104 -0.28 17.10 1.23
C LEU A 104 0.72 18.08 1.88
N ASN A 105 1.38 17.65 2.96
CA ASN A 105 2.36 18.42 3.71
C ASN A 105 3.68 17.67 3.88
N PHE A 106 4.75 18.14 3.24
CA PHE A 106 6.07 17.55 3.40
C PHE A 106 7.05 18.62 3.90
N PRO A 107 7.92 18.32 4.87
CA PRO A 107 8.78 19.31 5.52
C PRO A 107 9.90 19.86 4.63
N CYS A 108 10.14 19.30 3.45
CA CYS A 108 11.12 19.82 2.50
C CYS A 108 10.45 20.62 1.39
N ASP A 109 10.45 21.96 1.47
CA ASP A 109 9.82 22.81 0.47
C ASP A 109 10.39 22.64 -0.94
N LYS A 110 11.71 22.42 -1.05
CA LYS A 110 12.41 22.26 -2.34
C LYS A 110 11.96 21.02 -3.11
N HIS A 111 11.62 19.94 -2.41
CA HIS A 111 11.35 18.63 -3.02
C HIS A 111 9.95 18.09 -2.71
N LYS A 112 9.11 18.82 -1.96
CA LYS A 112 7.78 18.39 -1.52
C LYS A 112 6.98 17.77 -2.66
N SER A 113 6.83 18.49 -3.77
CA SER A 113 6.03 18.03 -4.90
C SER A 113 6.58 16.76 -5.55
N SER A 114 7.89 16.69 -5.83
CA SER A 114 8.51 15.55 -6.50
C SER A 114 8.57 14.31 -5.62
N VAL A 115 8.82 14.49 -4.32
CA VAL A 115 8.82 13.43 -3.32
C VAL A 115 7.41 12.86 -3.13
N MET A 116 6.40 13.71 -3.00
CA MET A 116 5.01 13.26 -2.87
C MET A 116 4.52 12.52 -4.11
N ALA A 117 4.81 13.05 -5.30
CA ALA A 117 4.53 12.36 -6.55
C ALA A 117 5.22 10.98 -6.60
N SER A 118 6.48 10.88 -6.16
CA SER A 118 7.20 9.61 -6.10
C SER A 118 6.58 8.61 -5.12
N CYS A 119 6.18 9.07 -3.92
CA CYS A 119 5.52 8.24 -2.92
C CYS A 119 4.22 7.64 -3.48
N LEU A 120 3.36 8.50 -4.05
CA LEU A 120 2.09 8.09 -4.63
C LEU A 120 2.28 7.17 -5.84
N HIS A 121 3.19 7.53 -6.74
CA HIS A 121 3.51 6.70 -7.90
C HIS A 121 3.91 5.28 -7.50
N TYR A 122 4.85 5.15 -6.55
CA TYR A 122 5.32 3.83 -6.12
C TYR A 122 4.24 3.04 -5.40
N TYR A 123 3.44 3.69 -4.56
CA TYR A 123 2.35 3.04 -3.84
C TYR A 123 1.27 2.52 -4.79
N ILE A 124 0.72 3.40 -5.63
CA ILE A 124 -0.37 3.05 -6.56
C ILE A 124 0.10 1.95 -7.52
N ARG A 125 1.30 2.08 -8.09
CA ARG A 125 1.87 1.06 -8.99
C ARG A 125 2.07 -0.29 -8.30
N MET A 126 2.48 -0.29 -7.03
CA MET A 126 2.60 -1.52 -6.25
C MET A 126 1.22 -2.15 -6.04
N ARG A 127 0.20 -1.36 -5.68
CA ARG A 127 -1.16 -1.84 -5.44
C ARG A 127 -1.83 -2.39 -6.69
N MET A 128 -1.71 -1.70 -7.84
CA MET A 128 -2.20 -2.21 -9.12
C MET A 128 -1.63 -3.60 -9.44
N ARG A 129 -0.32 -3.79 -9.28
CA ARG A 129 0.34 -5.10 -9.50
C ARG A 129 -0.15 -6.18 -8.55
N GLN A 130 -0.38 -5.82 -7.28
CA GLN A 130 -0.91 -6.76 -6.29
C GLN A 130 -2.34 -7.17 -6.64
N TYR A 131 -3.19 -6.20 -7.01
CA TYR A 131 -4.56 -6.44 -7.43
C TYR A 131 -4.63 -7.33 -8.66
N GLU A 132 -3.88 -7.02 -9.72
CA GLU A 132 -3.82 -7.87 -10.93
C GLU A 132 -3.36 -9.29 -10.62
N ARG A 133 -2.35 -9.47 -9.75
CA ARG A 133 -1.87 -10.80 -9.34
C ARG A 133 -2.95 -11.57 -8.60
N GLU A 134 -3.72 -10.90 -7.75
CA GLU A 134 -4.83 -11.50 -7.02
C GLU A 134 -5.96 -11.92 -7.96
N GLN A 135 -6.41 -11.03 -8.85
CA GLN A 135 -7.42 -11.35 -9.87
C GLN A 135 -6.99 -12.55 -10.71
N ASN A 136 -5.76 -12.54 -11.21
CA ASN A 136 -5.22 -13.65 -12.00
C ASN A 136 -5.16 -14.98 -11.22
N ARG A 137 -4.85 -14.95 -9.91
CA ARG A 137 -4.86 -16.15 -9.07
C ARG A 137 -6.29 -16.67 -8.88
N SER A 138 -7.25 -15.78 -8.66
CA SER A 138 -8.67 -16.11 -8.53
C SER A 138 -9.22 -16.73 -9.82
N SER A 139 -8.96 -16.12 -10.98
CA SER A 139 -9.35 -16.69 -12.29
C SER A 139 -8.73 -18.06 -12.52
N LYS A 140 -7.44 -18.25 -12.22
CA LYS A 140 -6.78 -19.56 -12.31
C LYS A 140 -7.40 -20.60 -11.37
N LYS A 141 -7.86 -20.22 -10.17
CA LYS A 141 -8.58 -21.11 -9.25
C LYS A 141 -9.92 -21.54 -9.87
N ILE A 142 -10.68 -20.60 -10.42
CA ILE A 142 -11.96 -20.87 -11.10
C ILE A 142 -11.76 -21.82 -12.29
N SER A 143 -10.79 -21.55 -13.17
CA SER A 143 -10.50 -22.42 -14.32
C SER A 143 -10.10 -23.83 -13.91
N ARG A 144 -9.31 -23.98 -12.83
CA ARG A 144 -8.93 -25.29 -12.28
C ARG A 144 -10.14 -26.05 -11.76
N ASN A 145 -11.07 -25.38 -11.07
CA ASN A 145 -12.28 -26.01 -10.54
C ASN A 145 -13.20 -26.46 -11.68
N LYS A 146 -13.46 -25.61 -12.68
CA LYS A 146 -14.24 -25.97 -13.87
C LYS A 146 -13.67 -27.19 -14.60
N LYS A 147 -12.33 -27.28 -14.71
CA LYS A 147 -11.65 -28.44 -15.32
C LYS A 147 -11.77 -29.73 -14.49
N LYS A 148 -11.94 -29.63 -13.17
CA LYS A 148 -12.20 -30.80 -12.31
C LYS A 148 -13.64 -31.25 -12.46
N GLU A 149 -14.60 -30.32 -12.41
CA GLU A 149 -16.03 -30.59 -12.59
C GLU A 149 -16.32 -31.23 -13.95
N SER A 150 -15.73 -30.70 -15.04
CA SER A 150 -15.96 -31.24 -16.38
C SER A 150 -15.47 -32.69 -16.55
N LYS A 151 -14.54 -33.17 -15.72
CA LYS A 151 -14.08 -34.56 -15.74
C LYS A 151 -15.00 -35.51 -14.96
N LEU A 152 -15.83 -34.98 -14.05
CA LEU A 152 -16.79 -35.75 -13.27
C LEU A 152 -18.10 -35.97 -14.02
N CYS A 153 -18.46 -35.07 -14.94
CA CYS A 153 -19.64 -35.18 -15.79
C CYS A 153 -19.43 -36.06 -17.04
N VAL A 154 -18.27 -36.71 -17.19
CA VAL A 154 -18.03 -37.73 -18.23
C VAL A 154 -18.36 -39.10 -17.62
N THR A 155 -19.64 -39.36 -17.47
CA THR A 155 -20.28 -40.67 -17.20
C THR A 155 -21.56 -40.71 -17.99
#